data_AF-A0A3D3S4L9-F1
#
_entry.id   AF-A0A3D3S4L9-F1
#
_cell.length_a   1.000
_cell.length_b   1.000
_cell.length_c   1.000
_cell.angle_alpha   90.00
_cell.angle_beta   90.00
_cell.angle_gamma   90.00
#
_symmetry.space_group_name_H-M   'P 1'
#
loop_
_entity.id
_entity.type
_entity.pdbx_description
1 polymer ?
#
loop_
_entity_poly.entity_id
_entity_poly.type
_entity_poly.pdbx_seq_one_letter_code
_entity_poly.pdbx_strand_id
1 'polypeptide(L)'
;CGMALEPMQVTAEPEANPELDDMTRRFWVALVFALPVLVLAMGGMVPGVAGLLPHGATGRWLELAFATPVVLWCGWPFFVRGVKSVVSRNLNMFTL
;
A
#
# COMPACT_ATOMS: atom_id res chain seq x y z
N CYS A 1 14.42 8.51 16.81
CA CYS A 1 12.99 8.60 16.44
C CYS A 1 12.85 9.65 15.34
N GLY A 2 12.41 9.26 14.15
CA GLY A 2 12.40 10.11 12.96
C GLY A 2 10.99 10.43 12.47
N MET A 3 10.09 10.79 13.40
CA MET A 3 8.84 11.45 13.05
C MET A 3 9.04 12.95 13.25
N ALA A 4 8.59 13.75 12.28
CA ALA A 4 8.47 15.18 12.48
C ALA A 4 7.51 15.38 13.66
N LEU A 5 7.99 16.00 14.73
CA LEU A 5 7.22 16.23 15.94
C LEU A 5 6.08 17.19 15.60
N GLU A 6 4.83 16.72 15.65
CA GLU A 6 3.69 17.63 15.58
C GLU A 6 3.69 18.50 16.84
N PRO A 7 3.62 19.84 16.71
CA PRO A 7 3.49 20.71 17.86
C PRO A 7 2.16 20.38 18.57
N MET A 8 2.22 20.09 19.88
CA MET A 8 1.04 19.84 20.73
C MET A 8 0.13 21.08 20.91
N GLN A 9 0.37 22.15 20.16
CA GLN A 9 -0.48 23.33 20.15
C GLN A 9 -1.38 23.26 18.93
N VAL A 10 -2.68 23.09 19.18
CA VAL A 10 -3.73 23.27 18.17
C VAL A 10 -3.77 24.75 17.81
N THR A 11 -2.97 25.15 16.83
CA THR A 11 -3.11 26.44 16.16
C THR A 11 -4.32 26.37 15.24
N ALA A 12 -5.18 27.38 15.30
CA ALA A 12 -6.47 27.44 14.61
C ALA A 12 -6.39 27.62 13.08
N GLU A 13 -5.18 27.52 12.50
CA GLU A 13 -4.93 27.65 11.08
C GLU A 13 -4.60 26.24 10.54
N PRO A 14 -5.29 25.75 9.49
CA PRO A 14 -4.98 24.45 8.90
C PRO A 14 -3.63 24.58 8.17
N GLU A 15 -2.54 24.37 8.90
CA GLU A 15 -1.21 24.28 8.31
C GLU A 15 -1.23 23.02 7.43
N ALA A 16 -1.12 23.22 6.10
CA ALA A 16 -1.15 22.13 5.15
C ALA A 16 -0.03 21.14 5.51
N ASN A 17 -0.38 19.93 5.93
CA ASN A 17 0.58 18.91 6.34
C ASN A 17 0.98 18.09 5.09
N PRO A 18 2.13 18.39 4.45
CA PRO A 18 2.52 17.76 3.19
C PRO A 18 2.79 16.25 3.33
N GLU A 19 3.05 15.74 4.54
CA GLU A 19 3.20 14.29 4.78
C GLU A 19 1.87 13.55 4.69
N LEU A 20 0.80 14.15 5.24
CA LEU A 20 -0.56 13.63 5.13
C LEU A 20 -1.03 13.58 3.67
N ASP A 21 -0.75 14.62 2.89
CA ASP A 21 -1.13 14.67 1.47
C ASP A 21 -0.38 13.62 0.63
N ASP A 22 0.93 13.45 0.84
CA ASP A 22 1.72 12.44 0.14
C ASP A 22 1.27 11.01 0.50
N MET A 23 0.99 10.73 1.78
CA MET A 23 0.45 9.44 2.23
C MET A 23 -0.95 9.18 1.65
N THR A 24 -1.82 10.19 1.62
CA THR A 24 -3.17 10.08 1.07
C THR A 24 -3.14 9.79 -0.43
N ARG A 25 -2.27 10.50 -1.17
CA ARG A 25 -2.10 10.27 -2.61
C ARG A 25 -1.59 8.86 -2.90
N ARG A 26 -0.59 8.39 -2.14
CA ARG A 26 -0.06 7.02 -2.28
C ARG A 26 -1.08 5.97 -1.91
N PHE A 27 -1.88 6.21 -0.88
CA PHE A 27 -2.99 5.31 -0.49
C PHE A 27 -4.01 5.17 -1.62
N TRP A 28 -4.48 6.27 -2.21
CA TRP A 28 -5.46 6.22 -3.29
C TRP A 28 -4.90 5.56 -4.55
N VAL A 29 -3.66 5.86 -4.92
CA VAL A 29 -2.99 5.17 -6.04
C VAL A 29 -2.89 3.67 -5.76
N ALA A 30 -2.45 3.28 -4.55
CA ALA A 30 -2.37 1.87 -4.15
C ALA A 30 -3.74 1.19 -4.21
N LEU A 31 -4.78 1.84 -3.72
CA LEU A 31 -6.14 1.31 -3.68
C LEU A 31 -6.67 1.02 -5.09
N VAL A 32 -6.46 1.94 -6.03
CA VAL A 32 -6.90 1.79 -7.43
C VAL A 32 -6.21 0.60 -8.10
N PHE A 33 -4.93 0.37 -7.82
CA PHE A 33 -4.22 -0.79 -8.37
C PHE A 33 -4.46 -2.10 -7.59
N ALA A 34 -4.75 -2.02 -6.29
CA ALA A 34 -5.04 -3.19 -5.45
C ALA A 34 -6.44 -3.76 -5.68
N LEU A 35 -7.43 -2.92 -6.01
CA LEU A 35 -8.80 -3.35 -6.30
C LEU A 35 -8.87 -4.41 -7.42
N PRO A 36 -8.24 -4.20 -8.60
CA PRO A 36 -8.17 -5.22 -9.65
C PRO A 36 -7.52 -6.53 -9.17
N VAL A 37 -6.43 -6.44 -8.39
CA VAL A 37 -5.75 -7.62 -7.84
C VAL A 37 -6.67 -8.39 -6.89
N LEU A 38 -7.39 -7.67 -6.01
CA LEU A 38 -8.37 -8.27 -5.10
C LEU A 38 -9.48 -9.01 -5.87
N VAL A 39 -10.01 -8.39 -6.93
CA VAL A 39 -11.06 -8.98 -7.77
C VAL A 39 -10.53 -10.19 -8.53
N LEU A 40 -9.33 -10.15 -9.07
CA LEU A 40 -8.71 -11.29 -9.77
C LEU A 40 -8.46 -12.46 -8.81
N ALA A 41 -7.86 -12.19 -7.65
CA ALA A 41 -7.49 -13.22 -6.67
C ALA A 41 -8.69 -13.86 -5.98
N MET A 42 -9.71 -13.07 -5.64
CA MET A 42 -10.90 -13.56 -4.91
C MET A 42 -12.07 -13.92 -5.82
N GLY A 43 -12.18 -13.30 -7.00
CA GLY A 43 -13.30 -13.50 -7.91
C GLY A 43 -13.36 -14.90 -8.52
N GLY A 44 -12.22 -15.61 -8.57
CA GLY A 44 -12.19 -17.03 -8.92
C GLY A 44 -12.88 -17.95 -7.91
N MET A 45 -13.06 -17.50 -6.65
CA MET A 45 -13.75 -18.26 -5.60
C MET A 45 -15.26 -17.94 -5.53
N VAL A 46 -15.71 -16.90 -6.23
CA VAL A 46 -17.12 -16.49 -6.25
C VAL A 46 -17.87 -17.24 -7.36
N PRO A 47 -18.83 -18.12 -7.03
CA PRO A 47 -19.63 -18.81 -8.03
C PRO A 47 -20.42 -17.79 -8.87
N GLY A 48 -20.25 -17.85 -10.19
CA GLY A 48 -20.85 -16.90 -11.16
C GLY A 48 -19.89 -15.84 -11.69
N VAL A 49 -18.85 -15.47 -10.94
CA VAL A 49 -17.80 -14.52 -11.38
C VAL A 49 -16.59 -15.26 -11.92
N ALA A 50 -16.34 -16.49 -11.45
CA ALA A 50 -15.25 -17.32 -11.93
C ALA A 50 -15.20 -17.37 -13.47
N GLY A 51 -16.26 -17.75 -14.16
CA GLY A 51 -16.25 -17.87 -15.63
C GLY A 51 -16.01 -16.57 -16.43
N LEU A 52 -16.06 -15.39 -15.80
CA LEU A 52 -15.82 -14.09 -16.45
C LEU A 52 -14.37 -13.62 -16.33
N LEU A 53 -13.57 -14.23 -15.46
CA LEU A 53 -12.20 -13.79 -15.19
C LEU A 53 -11.20 -14.56 -16.08
N PRO A 54 -10.10 -13.91 -16.51
CA PRO A 54 -9.06 -14.59 -17.26
C PRO A 54 -8.38 -15.67 -16.41
N HIS A 55 -8.44 -16.93 -16.86
CA HIS A 55 -7.88 -18.09 -16.15
C HIS A 55 -6.49 -18.49 -16.66
N GLY A 56 -5.76 -19.26 -15.85
CA GLY A 56 -4.48 -19.84 -16.24
C GLY A 56 -3.33 -18.82 -16.25
N ALA A 57 -2.48 -18.88 -17.29
CA ALA A 57 -1.28 -18.05 -17.36
C ALA A 57 -1.61 -16.55 -17.45
N THR A 58 -2.65 -16.17 -18.20
CA THR A 58 -3.03 -14.77 -18.41
C THR A 58 -3.46 -14.07 -17.12
N GLY A 59 -4.25 -14.75 -16.27
CA GLY A 59 -4.66 -14.22 -14.96
C GLY A 59 -3.46 -13.97 -14.04
N ARG A 60 -2.51 -14.91 -13.99
CA ARG A 60 -1.29 -14.78 -13.17
C ARG A 60 -0.38 -13.63 -13.64
N TRP A 61 -0.26 -13.43 -14.96
CA TRP A 61 0.51 -12.31 -15.50
C TRP A 61 -0.15 -10.96 -15.23
N LEU A 62 -1.48 -10.89 -15.26
CA LEU A 62 -2.23 -9.68 -14.89
C LEU A 62 -2.05 -9.38 -13.39
N GLU A 63 -2.23 -10.38 -12.52
CA GLU A 63 -1.98 -10.22 -11.08
C GLU A 63 -0.56 -9.74 -10.80
N LEU A 64 0.44 -10.32 -11.47
CA LEU A 64 1.83 -9.89 -11.34
C LEU A 64 2.01 -8.45 -11.82
N ALA A 65 1.46 -8.08 -12.97
CA ALA A 65 1.57 -6.74 -13.52
C ALA A 65 0.91 -5.66 -12.64
N PHE A 66 -0.22 -5.97 -12.00
CA PHE A 66 -0.92 -5.05 -11.10
C PHE A 66 -0.33 -5.03 -9.68
N ALA A 67 0.12 -6.18 -9.16
CA ALA A 67 0.70 -6.28 -7.82
C ALA A 67 2.11 -5.65 -7.74
N THR A 68 2.92 -5.78 -8.79
CA THR A 68 4.29 -5.26 -8.82
C THR A 68 4.38 -3.74 -8.51
N PRO A 69 3.62 -2.85 -9.18
CA PRO A 69 3.66 -1.42 -8.86
C PRO A 69 3.08 -1.12 -7.47
N VAL A 70 2.07 -1.86 -7.00
CA VAL A 70 1.53 -1.68 -5.65
C VAL A 70 2.61 -1.97 -4.60
N VAL A 71 3.29 -3.11 -4.70
CA VAL A 71 4.29 -3.53 -3.72
C VAL A 71 5.55 -2.67 -3.82
N LEU A 72 6.08 -2.45 -5.03
CA LEU A 72 7.35 -1.75 -5.21
C LEU A 72 7.24 -0.24 -5.04
N TRP A 73 6.15 0.39 -5.48
CA TRP A 73 5.96 1.84 -5.36
C TRP A 73 5.28 2.20 -4.05
N CYS A 74 4.08 1.65 -3.81
CA CYS A 74 3.27 2.05 -2.66
C CYS A 74 3.83 1.45 -1.35
N GLY A 75 4.42 0.26 -1.42
CA GLY A 75 5.12 -0.40 -0.31
C GLY A 75 6.48 0.22 0.05
N TRP A 76 7.10 1.00 -0.84
CA TRP A 76 8.45 1.56 -0.66
C TRP A 76 8.68 2.27 0.70
N PRO A 77 7.84 3.19 1.17
CA PRO A 77 8.02 3.83 2.48
C PRO A 77 7.96 2.84 3.65
N PHE A 78 7.19 1.76 3.53
CA PHE A 78 7.16 0.69 4.54
C PHE A 78 8.48 -0.09 4.55
N PHE A 79 9.05 -0.42 3.38
CA PHE A 79 10.36 -1.06 3.31
C PHE A 79 11.47 -0.18 3.88
N VAL A 80 11.48 1.12 3.57
CA VAL A 80 12.47 2.07 4.12
C VAL A 80 12.37 2.16 5.65
N ARG A 81 11.14 2.21 6.19
CA ARG A 81 10.91 2.24 7.64
C ARG A 81 11.21 0.89 8.31
N GLY A 82 10.92 -0.22 7.63
CA GLY A 82 11.23 -1.58 8.05
C GLY A 82 12.73 -1.84 8.15
N VAL A 83 13.51 -1.48 7.11
CA VAL A 83 14.99 -1.59 7.13
C VAL A 83 15.58 -0.75 8.26
N LYS A 84 15.08 0.48 8.47
CA LYS A 84 15.50 1.30 9.62
C LYS A 84 15.15 0.65 10.96
N SER A 85 13.99 -0.01 11.08
CA SER A 85 13.59 -0.75 12.29
C SER A 85 14.51 -1.94 12.55
N VAL A 86 14.81 -2.76 11.53
CA VAL A 86 15.77 -3.88 11.63
C VAL A 86 17.16 -3.41 12.04
N VAL A 87 17.69 -2.36 11.39
CA VAL A 87 19.00 -1.78 11.71
C VAL A 87 19.04 -1.20 13.13
N SER A 88 17.95 -0.58 13.57
CA SER A 88 17.84 -0.02 14.93
C SER A 88 17.61 -1.07 16.02
N ARG A 89 17.42 -2.35 15.65
CA ARG A 89 17.06 -3.49 16.53
C ARG A 89 15.82 -3.28 17.42
N ASN A 90 15.08 -2.19 17.21
CA ASN A 90 13.75 -2.00 17.78
C ASN A 90 12.73 -2.56 16.79
N LEU A 91 12.44 -3.86 16.93
CA LEU A 91 11.38 -4.54 16.19
C LEU A 91 10.06 -3.84 16.47
N ASN A 92 9.40 -3.36 15.42
CA ASN A 92 8.16 -2.60 15.52
C ASN A 92 7.17 -3.10 14.46
N MET A 93 5.96 -2.54 14.39
CA MET A 93 4.91 -2.96 13.44
C MET A 93 5.39 -3.05 11.97
N PHE A 94 6.40 -2.24 11.59
CA PHE A 94 7.01 -2.22 10.25
C PHE A 94 8.01 -3.36 9.96
N THR A 95 8.20 -4.29 10.90
CA THR A 95 9.06 -5.49 10.72
C THR A 95 8.29 -6.79 10.54
N LEU A 96 6.97 -6.80 10.73
CA LEU A 96 6.07 -7.95 10.49
C LEU A 96 5.54 -7.91 9.04
#